data_AF-A0AAI8MG48-F1
#
_entry.id   AF-A0AAI8MG48-F1
#
_cell.length_a   1.000
_cell.length_b   1.000
_cell.length_c   1.000
_cell.angle_alpha   90.00
_cell.angle_beta   90.00
_cell.angle_gamma   90.00
#
_symmetry.space_group_name_H-M   'P 1'
#
loop_
_entity.id
_entity.type
_entity.pdbx_description
1 polymer ?
#
loop_
_entity_poly.entity_id
_entity_poly.type
_entity_poly.pdbx_seq_one_letter_code
_entity_poly.pdbx_strand_id
1 'polypeptide(L)'
;MKLLPVVFLAGLSGTALAQQEAVEVGKAMTEQLKPYRDCLKTEVAKATSKEQAQLIVQEACADLRLSVRPKLIETVRRILNPVPPSYNADQAADGALKMTQVGAYYDFTGEARAFHQRLRDQADERKTRP
;
A
#
# COMPACT_ATOMS: atom_id res chain seq x y z
N MET A 1 -4.60 46.54 -18.05
CA MET A 1 -5.25 45.21 -18.10
C MET A 1 -4.22 44.17 -17.69
N LYS A 2 -4.38 43.53 -16.51
CA LYS A 2 -3.47 42.48 -16.01
C LYS A 2 -4.04 41.11 -16.43
N LEU A 3 -3.36 40.44 -17.37
CA LEU A 3 -3.63 39.06 -17.74
C LEU A 3 -3.18 38.15 -16.59
N LEU A 4 -4.14 37.58 -15.86
CA LEU A 4 -3.88 36.49 -14.92
C LEU A 4 -3.50 35.22 -15.71
N PRO A 5 -2.53 34.43 -15.25
CA PRO A 5 -1.95 33.37 -16.05
C PRO A 5 -2.89 32.16 -16.07
N VAL A 6 -3.41 31.85 -17.24
CA VAL A 6 -4.15 30.61 -17.58
C VAL A 6 -3.35 29.34 -17.24
N VAL A 7 -2.04 29.48 -16.98
CA VAL A 7 -1.13 28.39 -16.60
C VAL A 7 -1.45 27.78 -15.22
N PHE A 8 -2.04 28.54 -14.28
CA PHE A 8 -2.32 28.02 -12.94
C PHE A 8 -3.51 27.05 -12.88
N LEU A 9 -4.43 27.09 -13.86
CA LEU A 9 -5.61 26.22 -13.90
C LEU A 9 -5.33 24.83 -14.51
N ALA A 10 -4.33 24.71 -15.38
CA ALA A 10 -3.93 23.44 -15.99
C ALA A 10 -3.10 22.54 -15.03
N GLY A 11 -2.43 23.13 -14.03
CA GLY A 11 -1.66 22.37 -13.04
C GLY A 11 -2.50 21.65 -12.00
N LEU A 12 -3.73 22.11 -11.74
CA LEU A 12 -4.65 21.51 -10.76
C LEU A 12 -5.48 20.34 -11.33
N SER A 13 -5.70 20.31 -12.65
CA SER A 13 -6.43 19.22 -13.31
C SER A 13 -5.56 17.99 -13.57
N GLY A 14 -4.26 18.17 -13.85
CA GLY A 14 -3.31 17.06 -14.03
C GLY A 14 -3.04 16.27 -12.74
N THR A 15 -3.09 16.93 -11.57
CA THR A 15 -2.91 16.25 -10.27
C THR A 15 -4.11 15.41 -9.88
N ALA A 16 -5.34 15.85 -10.20
CA ALA A 16 -6.55 15.08 -9.93
C ALA A 16 -6.60 13.78 -10.75
N LEU A 17 -6.23 13.84 -12.04
CA LEU A 17 -6.15 12.65 -12.89
C LEU A 17 -5.07 11.67 -12.39
N ALA A 18 -3.86 12.17 -12.10
CA ALA A 18 -2.78 11.33 -11.58
C ALA A 18 -3.12 10.70 -10.21
N GLN A 19 -3.87 11.41 -9.36
CA GLN A 19 -4.38 10.86 -8.10
C GLN A 19 -5.44 9.78 -8.33
N GLN A 20 -6.35 9.99 -9.28
CA GLN A 20 -7.36 9.00 -9.63
C GLN A 20 -6.73 7.73 -10.18
N GLU A 21 -5.76 7.86 -11.09
CA GLU A 21 -4.99 6.74 -11.64
C GLU A 21 -4.21 6.01 -10.53
N ALA A 22 -3.57 6.73 -9.62
CA ALA A 22 -2.88 6.12 -8.48
C ALA A 22 -3.83 5.32 -7.57
N VAL A 23 -5.05 5.84 -7.34
CA VAL A 23 -6.09 5.12 -6.59
C VAL A 23 -6.56 3.88 -7.36
N GLU A 24 -6.73 3.98 -8.68
CA GLU A 24 -7.15 2.85 -9.52
C GLU A 24 -6.09 1.75 -9.56
N VAL A 25 -4.82 2.12 -9.74
CA VAL A 25 -3.67 1.21 -9.63
C VAL A 25 -3.67 0.54 -8.26
N GLY A 26 -3.79 1.30 -7.17
CA GLY A 26 -3.82 0.75 -5.82
C GLY A 26 -4.96 -0.25 -5.58
N LYS A 27 -6.17 0.07 -6.07
CA LYS A 27 -7.32 -0.85 -6.00
C LYS A 27 -7.06 -2.12 -6.80
N ALA A 28 -6.60 -2.00 -8.04
CA ALA A 28 -6.35 -3.15 -8.90
C ALA A 28 -5.22 -4.04 -8.35
N MET A 29 -4.15 -3.45 -7.81
CA MET A 29 -3.08 -4.18 -7.14
C MET A 29 -3.58 -4.90 -5.88
N THR A 30 -4.47 -4.27 -5.10
CA THR A 30 -5.07 -4.90 -3.92
C THR A 30 -5.84 -6.17 -4.28
N GLU A 31 -6.56 -6.17 -5.41
CA GLU A 31 -7.24 -7.36 -5.91
C GLU A 31 -6.27 -8.48 -6.27
N GLN A 32 -5.15 -8.15 -6.93
CA GLN A 32 -4.10 -9.13 -7.25
C GLN A 32 -3.39 -9.67 -5.99
N LEU A 33 -3.32 -8.89 -4.91
CA LEU A 33 -2.69 -9.27 -3.65
C LEU A 33 -3.56 -10.16 -2.75
N LYS A 34 -4.87 -10.24 -2.99
CA LYS A 34 -5.80 -11.03 -2.14
C LYS A 34 -5.29 -12.44 -1.81
N PRO A 35 -4.89 -13.28 -2.79
CA PRO A 35 -4.44 -14.65 -2.50
C PRO A 35 -3.19 -14.68 -1.62
N TYR A 36 -2.27 -13.74 -1.84
CA TYR A 36 -1.04 -13.65 -1.07
C TYR A 36 -1.32 -13.21 0.37
N ARG A 37 -2.17 -12.18 0.55
CA ARG A 37 -2.61 -11.73 1.87
C ARG A 37 -3.32 -12.84 2.64
N ASP A 38 -4.22 -13.57 2.00
CA ASP A 38 -5.00 -14.62 2.65
C ASP A 38 -4.11 -15.82 3.06
N CYS A 39 -3.11 -16.15 2.24
CA CYS A 39 -2.06 -17.11 2.60
C CYS A 39 -1.28 -16.64 3.83
N LEU A 40 -0.75 -15.41 3.81
CA LEU A 40 0.01 -14.86 4.94
C LEU A 40 -0.81 -14.82 6.23
N LYS A 41 -2.08 -14.43 6.17
CA LYS A 41 -2.96 -14.42 7.35
C LYS A 41 -3.13 -15.81 7.95
N THR A 42 -3.30 -16.82 7.10
CA THR A 42 -3.43 -18.22 7.51
C THR A 42 -2.15 -18.73 8.16
N GLU A 43 -1.00 -18.43 7.56
CA GLU A 43 0.29 -18.90 8.07
C GLU A 43 0.69 -18.19 9.35
N VAL A 44 0.54 -16.87 9.42
CA VAL A 44 0.90 -16.08 10.61
C VAL A 44 0.04 -16.45 11.81
N ALA A 45 -1.22 -16.84 11.61
CA ALA A 45 -2.08 -17.32 12.69
C ALA A 45 -1.53 -18.58 13.40
N LYS A 46 -0.57 -19.30 12.80
CA LYS A 46 0.12 -20.45 13.40
C LYS A 46 1.31 -20.05 14.27
N ALA A 47 1.72 -18.78 14.23
CA ALA A 47 2.83 -18.28 15.03
C ALA A 47 2.49 -18.27 16.53
N THR A 48 3.40 -18.73 17.37
CA THR A 48 3.29 -18.66 18.83
C THR A 48 4.07 -17.48 19.43
N SER A 49 4.85 -16.76 18.62
CA SER A 49 5.61 -15.58 19.03
C SER A 49 5.73 -14.55 17.91
N LYS A 50 6.15 -13.32 18.27
CA LYS A 50 6.39 -12.24 17.28
C LYS A 50 7.54 -12.60 16.34
N GLU A 51 8.60 -13.19 16.87
CA GLU A 51 9.78 -13.60 16.12
C GLU A 51 9.40 -14.67 15.09
N GLN A 52 8.57 -15.64 15.49
CA GLN A 52 8.07 -16.66 14.57
C GLN A 52 7.15 -16.06 13.50
N ALA A 53 6.26 -15.14 13.87
CA ALA A 53 5.42 -14.42 12.89
C ALA A 53 6.28 -13.65 11.87
N GLN A 54 7.38 -13.05 12.32
CA GLN A 54 8.30 -12.30 11.47
C GLN A 54 9.05 -13.20 10.48
N LEU A 55 9.40 -14.43 10.87
CA LEU A 55 9.94 -15.44 9.95
C LEU A 55 8.88 -15.89 8.94
N ILE A 56 7.68 -16.20 9.42
CA ILE A 56 6.57 -16.63 8.57
C ILE A 56 6.24 -15.61 7.49
N VAL A 57 6.12 -14.31 7.80
CA VAL A 57 5.80 -13.31 6.76
C VAL A 57 6.90 -13.14 5.72
N GLN A 58 8.14 -13.54 6.02
CA GLN A 58 9.28 -13.45 5.10
C GLN A 58 9.40 -14.65 4.18
N GLU A 59 9.15 -15.84 4.73
CA GLU A 59 9.46 -17.12 4.09
C GLU A 59 8.21 -17.86 3.60
N ALA A 60 7.10 -17.75 4.32
CA ALA A 60 5.86 -18.40 3.92
C ALA A 60 5.27 -17.75 2.66
N CYS A 61 4.51 -18.55 1.91
CA CYS A 61 3.85 -18.10 0.68
C CYS A 61 4.82 -17.54 -0.38
N ALA A 62 6.11 -17.92 -0.37
CA ALA A 62 7.12 -17.41 -1.30
C ALA A 62 6.77 -17.68 -2.78
N ASP A 63 6.23 -18.86 -3.09
CA ASP A 63 5.79 -19.20 -4.46
C ASP A 63 4.62 -18.31 -4.91
N LEU A 64 3.67 -18.03 -4.01
CA LEU A 64 2.58 -17.09 -4.28
C LEU A 64 3.13 -15.68 -4.52
N ARG A 65 4.08 -15.22 -3.70
CA ARG A 65 4.76 -13.93 -3.89
C ARG A 65 5.38 -13.83 -5.29
N LEU A 66 6.11 -14.86 -5.72
CA LEU A 66 6.74 -14.92 -7.04
C LEU A 66 5.70 -14.91 -8.17
N SER A 67 4.56 -15.59 -7.98
CA SER A 67 3.48 -15.62 -8.97
C SER A 67 2.67 -14.32 -9.07
N VAL A 68 2.57 -13.56 -7.97
CA VAL A 68 1.79 -12.31 -7.89
C VAL A 68 2.61 -11.11 -8.38
N ARG A 69 3.92 -11.06 -8.11
CA ARG A 69 4.81 -9.97 -8.55
C ARG A 69 4.62 -9.56 -10.02
N PRO A 70 4.67 -10.47 -11.01
CA PRO A 70 4.48 -10.08 -12.42
C PRO A 70 3.09 -9.52 -12.71
N LYS A 71 2.04 -10.02 -12.03
CA LYS A 71 0.66 -9.52 -12.19
C LYS A 71 0.51 -8.08 -11.67
N LEU A 72 1.24 -7.73 -10.62
CA LEU A 72 1.27 -6.36 -10.10
C LEU A 72 1.93 -5.40 -11.08
N ILE A 73 3.07 -5.80 -11.65
CA ILE A 73 3.79 -5.01 -12.67
C ILE A 73 2.91 -4.81 -13.91
N GLU A 74 2.26 -5.88 -14.37
CA GLU A 74 1.33 -5.80 -15.50
C GLU A 74 0.13 -4.89 -15.20
N THR A 75 -0.42 -4.96 -13.98
CA THR A 75 -1.53 -4.10 -13.53
C THR A 75 -1.15 -2.62 -13.63
N VAL A 76 0.03 -2.26 -13.13
CA VAL A 76 0.56 -0.88 -13.25
C VAL A 76 0.68 -0.48 -14.72
N ARG A 77 1.34 -1.29 -15.54
CA ARG A 77 1.59 -0.98 -16.96
C ARG A 77 0.31 -0.85 -17.78
N ARG A 78 -0.72 -1.62 -17.42
CA ARG A 78 -2.01 -1.59 -18.11
C ARG A 78 -2.79 -0.31 -17.78
N ILE A 79 -2.77 0.14 -16.52
CA ILE A 79 -3.52 1.32 -16.08
C ILE A 79 -2.77 2.61 -16.44
N LEU A 80 -1.48 2.66 -16.12
CA LEU A 80 -0.61 3.78 -16.46
C LEU A 80 0.01 3.53 -17.84
N ASN A 81 -0.76 3.74 -18.90
CA ASN A 81 -0.29 3.55 -20.28
C ASN A 81 -0.34 4.88 -21.08
N PRO A 82 0.81 5.49 -21.42
CA PRO A 82 2.17 5.04 -21.13
C PRO A 82 2.56 5.24 -19.65
N VAL A 83 3.47 4.40 -19.13
CA VAL A 83 3.95 4.55 -17.75
C VAL A 83 4.74 5.86 -17.65
N PRO A 84 4.43 6.75 -16.70
CA PRO A 84 5.19 7.99 -16.51
C PRO A 84 6.68 7.69 -16.26
N PRO A 85 7.62 8.47 -16.83
CA PRO A 85 9.06 8.22 -16.63
C PRO A 85 9.51 8.29 -15.17
N SER A 86 8.78 9.02 -14.33
CA SER A 86 9.02 9.13 -12.89
C SER A 86 8.50 7.94 -12.08
N TYR A 87 7.76 7.02 -12.70
CA TYR A 87 7.11 5.89 -12.03
C TYR A 87 7.82 4.57 -12.34
N ASN A 88 8.17 3.82 -11.29
CA ASN A 88 8.80 2.50 -11.43
C ASN A 88 7.82 1.38 -11.01
N ALA A 89 7.34 0.63 -12.01
CA ALA A 89 6.37 -0.46 -11.81
C ALA A 89 6.91 -1.62 -10.96
N ASP A 90 8.20 -1.95 -11.10
CA ASP A 90 8.85 -2.99 -10.31
C ASP A 90 8.93 -2.60 -8.84
N GLN A 91 9.35 -1.37 -8.54
CA GLN A 91 9.40 -0.87 -7.17
C GLN A 91 8.01 -0.78 -6.54
N ALA A 92 6.99 -0.38 -7.31
CA ALA A 92 5.61 -0.37 -6.84
C ALA A 92 5.12 -1.78 -6.48
N ALA A 93 5.40 -2.77 -7.33
CA ALA A 93 5.06 -4.17 -7.08
C ALA A 93 5.78 -4.73 -5.84
N ASP A 94 7.09 -4.50 -5.72
CA ASP A 94 7.90 -4.94 -4.58
C ASP A 94 7.46 -4.25 -3.27
N GLY A 95 7.18 -2.96 -3.34
CA GLY A 95 6.62 -2.19 -2.24
C GLY A 95 5.27 -2.73 -1.78
N ALA A 96 4.36 -3.06 -2.71
CA ALA A 96 3.04 -3.58 -2.38
C ALA A 96 3.11 -4.98 -1.73
N LEU A 97 3.99 -5.86 -2.22
CA LEU A 97 4.26 -7.15 -1.58
C LEU A 97 4.82 -6.98 -0.17
N LYS A 98 5.80 -6.07 0.00
CA LYS A 98 6.39 -5.79 1.31
C LYS A 98 5.38 -5.21 2.29
N MET A 99 4.55 -4.26 1.86
CA MET A 99 3.49 -3.68 2.69
C MET A 99 2.46 -4.74 3.11
N THR A 100 2.19 -5.73 2.25
CA THR A 100 1.30 -6.84 2.60
C THR A 100 1.90 -7.73 3.70
N GLN A 101 3.20 -8.04 3.63
CA GLN A 101 3.92 -8.78 4.69
C GLN A 101 3.91 -8.01 6.02
N VAL A 102 4.22 -6.72 5.96
CA VAL A 102 4.21 -5.82 7.11
C VAL A 102 2.81 -5.79 7.73
N GLY A 103 1.77 -5.59 6.91
CA GLY A 103 0.38 -5.60 7.37
C GLY A 103 0.01 -6.89 8.11
N ALA A 104 0.32 -8.06 7.53
CA ALA A 104 0.03 -9.35 8.15
C ALA A 104 0.73 -9.52 9.52
N TYR A 105 1.98 -9.07 9.63
CA TYR A 105 2.71 -9.07 10.91
C TYR A 105 2.07 -8.16 11.95
N TYR A 106 1.79 -6.91 11.59
CA TYR A 106 1.22 -5.92 12.51
C TYR A 106 -0.22 -6.24 12.94
N ASP A 107 -0.99 -6.91 12.08
CA ASP A 107 -2.31 -7.43 12.41
C ASP A 107 -2.22 -8.54 13.47
N PHE A 108 -1.23 -9.43 13.35
CA PHE A 108 -0.98 -10.49 14.33
C PHE A 108 -0.49 -9.94 15.67
N THR A 109 0.47 -9.02 15.66
CA THR A 109 1.03 -8.46 16.90
C THR A 109 0.07 -7.49 17.60
N GLY A 110 -1.01 -7.06 16.94
CA GLY A 110 -1.94 -6.06 17.43
C GLY A 110 -1.35 -4.64 17.49
N GLU A 111 -0.12 -4.45 17.01
CA GLU A 111 0.60 -3.18 17.11
C GLU A 111 -0.01 -2.10 16.21
N ALA A 112 -0.63 -2.47 15.07
CA ALA A 112 -1.39 -1.52 14.26
C ALA A 112 -2.57 -0.92 15.04
N ARG A 113 -3.33 -1.76 15.75
CA ARG A 113 -4.46 -1.32 16.58
C ARG A 113 -3.98 -0.42 17.72
N ALA A 114 -2.89 -0.81 18.39
CA ALA A 114 -2.28 -0.01 19.45
C ALA A 114 -1.77 1.35 18.94
N PHE A 115 -1.21 1.39 17.73
CA PHE A 115 -0.79 2.64 17.09
C PHE A 115 -1.96 3.57 16.76
N HIS A 116 -3.03 3.05 16.16
CA HIS A 116 -4.23 3.84 15.88
C HIS A 116 -4.89 4.38 17.15
N GLN A 117 -4.87 3.61 18.23
CA GLN A 117 -5.38 4.07 19.52
C GLN A 117 -4.56 5.24 20.07
N ARG A 118 -3.23 5.13 20.07
CA ARG A 118 -2.34 6.23 20.46
C ARG A 118 -2.55 7.51 19.65
N LEU A 119 -2.79 7.39 18.33
CA LEU A 119 -3.08 8.55 17.48
C LEU A 119 -4.41 9.22 17.86
N ARG A 120 -5.43 8.44 18.22
CA ARG A 120 -6.70 8.98 18.72
C ARG A 120 -6.49 9.70 20.04
N ASP A 121 -5.80 9.06 20.97
CA ASP A 121 -5.53 9.63 22.30
C ASP A 121 -4.76 10.96 22.16
N GLN A 122 -3.73 11.02 21.31
CA GLN A 122 -3.01 12.28 21.00
C GLN A 122 -3.89 13.35 20.33
N ALA A 123 -4.78 12.94 19.43
CA ALA A 123 -5.69 13.87 18.76
C ALA A 123 -6.72 14.46 19.74
N ASP A 124 -7.15 13.67 20.73
CA ASP A 124 -8.08 14.11 21.76
C ASP A 124 -7.39 14.97 22.83
N GLU A 125 -6.16 14.63 23.24
CA GLU A 125 -5.32 15.47 24.10
C GLU A 125 -5.07 16.87 23.51
N ARG A 126 -4.90 16.97 22.18
CA ARG A 126 -4.75 18.24 21.47
C ARG A 126 -6.02 19.09 21.48
N LYS A 127 -7.22 18.49 21.57
CA LYS A 127 -8.49 19.23 21.65
C LYS A 127 -8.78 19.75 23.06
N THR A 128 -8.24 19.10 24.08
CA THR A 128 -8.45 19.45 25.49
C THR A 128 -7.33 20.34 26.07
N ARG A 129 -6.33 20.69 25.27
CA ARG A 129 -5.28 21.65 25.66
C ARG A 129 -5.84 23.08 25.54
N PRO A 130 -5.87 23.88 26.62
CA PRO A 130 -6.38 25.25 26.59
C PRO A 130 -5.53 26.18 25.72
#